data_AF-A0A357CGM5-F1
#
_entry.id   AF-A0A357CGM5-F1
#
_cell.length_a   1.000
_cell.length_b   1.000
_cell.length_c   1.000
_cell.angle_alpha   90.00
_cell.angle_beta   90.00
_cell.angle_gamma   90.00
#
_symmetry.space_group_name_H-M   'P 1'
#
loop_
_entity.id
_entity.type
_entity.pdbx_description
1 polymer ?
#
loop_
_entity_poly.entity_id
_entity_poly.type
_entity_poly.pdbx_seq_one_letter_code
_entity_poly.pdbx_strand_id
1 'polypeptide(L)'
;MCERHLISRQDLLRAALALAASPLLRYVPAHAADRLETSEIAPGVFVHHGRYEIQSPENRGDMANASFVVGSEAVAVIDTLGSAVLGRELRDAIRAVTDKPV
;
A
#
# COMPACT_ATOMS: atom_id res chain seq x y z
N MET A 1 -16.26 -1.91 -50.41
CA MET A 1 -15.23 -0.89 -50.68
C MET A 1 -14.43 -0.69 -49.39
N CYS A 2 -13.13 -0.95 -49.41
CA CYS A 2 -12.26 -0.87 -48.24
C CYS A 2 -11.43 0.41 -48.36
N GLU A 3 -11.84 1.47 -47.64
CA GLU A 3 -11.11 2.72 -47.54
C GLU A 3 -9.80 2.46 -46.79
N ARG A 4 -8.66 2.55 -47.50
CA ARG A 4 -7.35 2.52 -46.86
C ARG A 4 -7.17 3.83 -46.13
N HIS A 5 -7.26 3.80 -44.80
CA HIS A 5 -6.96 4.95 -43.97
C HIS A 5 -5.48 5.31 -44.14
N LEU A 6 -5.19 6.29 -45.01
CA LEU A 6 -3.84 6.74 -45.30
C LEU A 6 -3.34 7.53 -44.08
N ILE A 7 -2.36 6.97 -43.36
CA ILE A 7 -1.72 7.64 -42.23
C ILE A 7 -1.12 8.96 -42.74
N SER A 8 -1.60 10.08 -42.20
CA SER A 8 -1.12 11.40 -42.60
C SER A 8 0.18 11.76 -41.88
N ARG A 9 0.90 12.75 -42.41
CA ARG A 9 2.08 13.33 -41.73
C ARG A 9 1.73 13.87 -40.34
N GLN A 10 0.52 14.36 -40.15
CA GLN A 10 0.03 14.84 -38.85
C GLN A 10 -0.16 13.69 -37.87
N ASP A 11 -0.65 12.54 -38.32
CA ASP A 11 -0.80 11.35 -37.48
C ASP A 11 0.56 10.81 -37.04
N LEU A 12 1.55 10.86 -37.95
CA LEU A 12 2.93 10.49 -37.64
C LEU A 12 3.56 11.42 -36.59
N LEU A 13 3.33 12.74 -36.71
CA LEU A 13 3.83 13.73 -35.75
C LEU A 13 3.14 13.59 -34.37
N ARG A 14 1.83 13.35 -34.34
CA ARG A 14 1.08 13.12 -33.09
C ARG A 14 1.56 11.85 -32.39
N ALA A 15 1.75 10.76 -33.14
CA ALA A 15 2.28 9.51 -32.59
C ALA A 15 3.71 9.70 -32.06
N ALA A 16 4.59 10.37 -32.82
CA ALA A 16 5.96 10.66 -32.39
C ALA A 16 6.00 11.53 -31.13
N LEU A 17 5.14 12.55 -31.04
CA LEU A 17 5.03 13.40 -29.85
C LEU A 17 4.51 12.62 -28.63
N ALA A 18 3.50 11.76 -28.82
CA ALA A 18 2.98 10.90 -27.76
C ALA A 18 4.04 9.90 -27.24
N LEU A 19 4.82 9.29 -28.15
CA LEU A 19 5.95 8.43 -27.78
C LEU A 19 7.06 9.22 -27.07
N ALA A 20 7.39 10.42 -27.54
CA ALA A 20 8.41 11.28 -26.93
C ALA A 20 7.99 11.80 -25.54
N ALA A 21 6.69 11.94 -25.28
CA ALA A 21 6.14 12.35 -23.99
C ALA A 21 5.91 11.17 -23.02
N SER A 22 6.05 9.92 -23.47
CA SER A 22 5.95 8.73 -22.62
C SER A 22 6.89 8.70 -21.40
N PRO A 23 8.10 9.28 -21.41
CA PRO A 23 8.94 9.37 -20.22
C PRO A 23 8.47 10.41 -19.20
N LEU A 24 7.61 11.36 -19.62
CA LEU A 24 6.98 12.37 -18.74
C LEU A 24 5.73 11.84 -18.05
N LEU A 25 5.12 10.76 -18.58
CA LEU A 25 4.25 9.86 -17.82
C LEU A 25 5.15 9.12 -16.83
N ARG A 26 5.43 9.78 -15.71
CA ARG A 26 6.26 9.28 -14.63
C ARG A 26 5.95 7.80 -14.38
N TYR A 27 6.98 6.97 -14.45
CA TYR A 27 7.04 5.77 -13.64
C TYR A 27 6.87 6.28 -12.21
N VAL A 28 5.64 6.26 -11.69
CA VAL A 28 5.44 6.34 -10.25
C VAL A 28 5.99 5.00 -9.80
N PRO A 29 7.20 4.93 -9.21
CA PRO A 29 7.54 3.70 -8.53
C PRO A 29 6.37 3.47 -7.60
N ALA A 30 5.79 2.27 -7.61
CA ALA A 30 5.08 1.86 -6.43
C ALA A 30 6.14 1.99 -5.32
N HIS A 31 6.13 3.11 -4.61
CA HIS A 31 6.75 3.15 -3.31
C HIS A 31 6.02 2.01 -2.62
N ALA A 32 6.72 0.88 -2.49
CA ALA A 32 6.46 -0.02 -1.39
C ALA A 32 6.63 0.90 -0.18
N ALA A 33 5.53 1.54 0.23
CA ALA A 33 5.46 2.21 1.50
C ALA A 33 5.97 1.16 2.46
N ASP A 34 6.97 1.51 3.28
CA ASP A 34 7.49 0.62 4.29
C ASP A 34 6.28 0.00 4.99
N ARG A 35 6.09 -1.30 4.75
CA ARG A 35 4.89 -1.98 5.20
C ARG A 35 4.98 -1.99 6.70
N LEU A 36 3.86 -1.75 7.37
CA LEU A 36 3.80 -1.90 8.81
C LEU A 36 4.22 -3.33 9.16
N GLU A 37 5.36 -3.45 9.83
CA GLU A 37 5.95 -4.74 10.20
C GLU A 37 5.34 -5.25 11.50
N THR A 38 5.10 -6.56 11.56
CA THR A 38 4.60 -7.26 12.74
C THR A 38 5.40 -8.52 12.99
N SER A 39 5.76 -8.79 14.24
CA SER A 39 6.44 -10.03 14.65
C SER A 39 5.45 -11.00 15.30
N GLU A 40 5.50 -12.28 14.91
CA GLU A 40 4.81 -13.35 15.63
C GLU A 40 5.59 -13.73 16.89
N ILE A 41 5.00 -13.49 18.07
CA ILE A 41 5.65 -13.73 19.37
C ILE A 41 5.20 -15.04 20.04
N ALA A 42 4.10 -15.61 19.56
CA ALA A 42 3.57 -16.92 19.89
C ALA A 42 2.66 -17.37 18.74
N PRO A 43 2.35 -18.67 18.58
CA PRO A 43 1.49 -19.13 17.48
C PRO A 43 0.18 -18.34 17.39
N GLY A 44 -0.01 -17.63 16.28
CA GLY A 44 -1.18 -16.82 16.01
C GLY A 44 -1.22 -15.45 16.71
N VAL A 45 -0.18 -15.05 17.45
CA VAL A 45 -0.11 -13.78 18.21
C VAL A 45 0.98 -12.88 17.62
N PHE A 46 0.55 -11.74 17.08
CA PHE A 46 1.41 -10.80 16.37
C PHE A 46 1.44 -9.45 17.07
N VAL A 47 2.59 -8.78 17.01
CA VAL A 47 2.82 -7.46 17.61
C VAL A 47 3.50 -6.54 16.61
N HIS A 48 2.98 -5.32 16.51
CA HIS A 48 3.66 -4.16 15.95
C HIS A 48 4.16 -3.28 17.08
N HIS A 49 5.44 -2.91 17.03
CA HIS A 49 6.05 -1.98 17.97
C HIS A 49 6.11 -0.59 17.35
N GLY A 50 5.43 0.36 17.98
CA GLY A 50 5.45 1.75 17.53
C GLY A 50 6.81 2.40 17.73
N ARG A 51 7.09 3.47 16.99
CA ARG A 51 8.35 4.20 17.10
C ARG A 51 8.40 4.93 18.44
N TYR A 52 9.55 4.89 19.11
CA TYR A 52 9.76 5.65 20.34
C TYR A 52 10.04 7.13 20.03
N GLU A 53 8.99 7.84 19.64
CA GLU A 53 9.03 9.22 19.15
C GLU A 53 7.80 10.01 19.64
N ILE A 54 7.84 11.34 19.52
CA ILE A 54 6.67 12.20 19.72
C ILE A 54 5.89 12.28 18.41
N GLN A 55 4.56 12.42 18.48
CA GLN A 55 3.71 12.53 17.31
C GLN A 55 4.18 13.62 16.36
N SER A 56 4.36 13.26 15.09
CA SER A 56 4.74 14.19 14.04
C SER A 56 4.15 13.78 12.69
N PRO A 57 4.11 14.68 11.69
CA PRO A 57 3.74 14.31 10.33
C PRO A 57 4.63 13.20 9.75
N GLU A 58 5.92 13.18 10.10
CA GLU A 58 6.91 12.24 9.59
C GLU A 58 6.63 10.80 10.05
N ASN A 59 6.28 10.60 11.32
CA ASN A 59 5.92 9.27 11.82
C ASN A 59 4.47 8.88 11.56
N ARG A 60 3.63 9.77 11.02
CA ARG A 60 2.25 9.46 10.60
C ARG A 60 1.37 8.91 11.74
N GLY A 61 1.76 9.12 13.00
CA GLY A 61 1.10 8.56 14.19
C GLY A 61 1.62 7.19 14.65
N ASP A 62 2.78 6.75 14.16
CA ASP A 62 3.39 5.45 14.49
C ASP A 62 4.18 5.55 15.80
N MET A 63 3.45 5.50 16.91
CA MET A 63 4.02 5.54 18.27
C MET A 63 3.40 4.50 19.19
N ALA A 64 2.16 4.10 18.90
CA ALA A 64 1.44 3.11 19.68
C ALA A 64 1.84 1.70 19.23
N ASN A 65 1.84 0.77 20.18
CA ASN A 65 1.91 -0.64 19.84
C ASN A 65 0.52 -1.12 19.43
N ALA A 66 0.47 -2.06 18.49
CA ALA A 66 -0.76 -2.80 18.22
C ALA A 66 -0.45 -4.29 18.21
N SER A 67 -1.48 -5.09 18.50
CA SER A 67 -1.37 -6.54 18.45
C SER A 67 -2.59 -7.13 17.76
N PHE A 68 -2.44 -8.31 17.18
CA PHE A 68 -3.59 -9.08 16.75
C PHE A 68 -3.41 -10.57 17.03
N VAL A 69 -4.52 -11.24 17.29
CA VAL A 69 -4.59 -12.67 17.59
C VAL A 69 -5.47 -13.35 16.55
N VAL A 70 -4.92 -14.31 15.82
CA VAL A 70 -5.65 -15.14 14.86
C VAL A 70 -6.40 -16.23 15.62
N GLY A 71 -7.70 -16.02 15.85
CA GLY A 71 -8.59 -17.00 16.47
C GLY A 71 -9.08 -18.07 15.50
N SER A 72 -10.03 -18.91 15.94
CA SER A 72 -10.63 -19.95 15.10
C SER A 72 -11.50 -19.36 13.98
N GLU A 73 -12.35 -18.39 14.31
CA GLU A 73 -13.33 -17.79 13.39
C GLU A 73 -12.91 -16.41 12.86
N ALA A 74 -12.17 -15.64 13.65
CA ALA A 74 -11.87 -14.23 13.39
C ALA A 74 -10.52 -13.82 13.98
N VAL A 75 -10.08 -12.62 13.64
CA VAL A 75 -8.88 -11.97 14.19
C VAL A 75 -9.30 -10.94 15.22
N ALA A 76 -8.83 -11.08 16.46
CA ALA A 76 -9.00 -10.04 17.47
C ALA A 76 -7.86 -9.02 17.33
N VAL A 77 -8.19 -7.74 17.17
CA VAL A 77 -7.22 -6.63 17.09
C VAL A 77 -7.23 -5.85 18.40
N ILE A 78 -6.04 -5.58 18.92
CA ILE A 78 -5.80 -4.79 20.14
C ILE A 78 -5.04 -3.54 19.71
N ASP A 79 -5.71 -2.39 19.85
CA ASP A 79 -5.26 -1.08 19.35
C ASP A 79 -5.25 -0.95 17.82
N THR A 80 -5.50 0.26 17.32
CA THR A 80 -5.56 0.62 15.89
C THR A 80 -4.48 1.63 15.47
N LEU A 81 -3.52 1.90 16.35
CA LEU A 81 -2.44 2.87 16.15
C LEU A 81 -2.93 4.31 16.12
N GLY A 82 -2.03 5.26 15.89
CA GLY A 82 -2.31 6.70 15.99
C GLY A 82 -2.96 7.34 14.77
N SER A 83 -3.21 6.60 13.67
CA SER A 83 -3.83 7.19 12.48
C SER A 83 -4.59 6.18 11.60
N ALA A 84 -5.56 6.67 10.82
CA ALA A 84 -6.30 5.86 9.86
C ALA A 84 -5.42 5.28 8.75
N VAL A 85 -4.27 5.92 8.48
CA VAL A 85 -3.30 5.45 7.50
C VAL A 85 -2.62 4.18 8.03
N LEU A 86 -2.11 4.23 9.25
CA LEU A 86 -1.51 3.08 9.92
C LEU A 86 -2.53 1.96 10.20
N GLY A 87 -3.76 2.30 10.56
CA GLY A 87 -4.83 1.31 10.71
C GLY A 87 -5.14 0.53 9.42
N ARG A 88 -4.99 1.16 8.24
CA ARG A 88 -5.07 0.43 6.96
C ARG A 88 -3.88 -0.48 6.73
N GLU A 89 -2.68 -0.02 7.06
CA GLU A 89 -1.46 -0.83 6.95
C GLU A 89 -1.49 -2.03 7.91
N LEU A 90 -1.98 -1.86 9.14
CA LEU A 90 -2.21 -2.96 10.09
C LEU A 90 -3.24 -3.96 9.55
N ARG A 91 -4.34 -3.48 8.95
CA ARG A 91 -5.30 -4.36 8.29
C ARG A 91 -4.66 -5.14 7.13
N ASP A 92 -3.80 -4.51 6.34
CA ASP A 92 -3.10 -5.18 5.24
C ASP A 92 -2.06 -6.19 5.77
N ALA A 93 -1.39 -5.92 6.90
CA ALA A 93 -0.53 -6.86 7.59
C ALA A 93 -1.31 -8.09 8.10
N ILE A 94 -2.50 -7.88 8.70
CA ILE A 94 -3.40 -8.97 9.09
C ILE A 94 -3.80 -9.81 7.87
N ARG A 95 -4.11 -9.17 6.74
CA ARG A 95 -4.49 -9.86 5.49
C ARG A 95 -3.34 -10.64 4.85
N ALA A 96 -2.09 -10.25 5.10
CA ALA A 96 -0.93 -11.04 4.69
C ALA A 96 -0.78 -12.33 5.52
N VAL A 97 -1.37 -12.39 6.72
CA VAL A 97 -1.33 -13.55 7.61
C VAL A 97 -2.57 -14.45 7.46
N THR A 98 -3.77 -13.87 7.27
CA THR A 98 -5.01 -14.65 7.22
C THR A 98 -6.17 -13.97 6.47
N ASP A 99 -7.04 -14.80 5.88
CA ASP A 99 -8.28 -14.37 5.23
C ASP A 99 -9.49 -14.26 6.19
N LYS A 100 -9.33 -14.63 7.47
CA LYS A 100 -10.41 -14.55 8.47
C LYS A 100 -10.91 -13.12 8.68
N PRO A 101 -12.19 -12.89 9.00
CA PRO A 101 -12.68 -11.56 9.33
C PRO A 101 -11.91 -10.98 10.53
N VAL A 102 -11.75 -9.66 10.54
CA VAL A 102 -11.37 -8.89 11.74
C VAL A 102 -12.68 -8.53 12.44
#